data_AF-A0A0Q8RS08-F1
#
_entry.id   AF-A0A0Q8RS08-F1
#
_cell.length_a   1.000
_cell.length_b   1.000
_cell.length_c   1.000
_cell.angle_alpha   90.00
_cell.angle_beta   90.00
_cell.angle_gamma   90.00
#
_symmetry.space_group_name_H-M   'P 1'
#
loop_
_entity.id
_entity.type
_entity.pdbx_description
1 polymer ?
#
loop_
_entity_poly.entity_id
_entity_poly.type
_entity_poly.pdbx_seq_one_letter_code
_entity_poly.pdbx_strand_id
1 'polypeptide(L)'
;MNFPLLLALAAGLSGPAAGTESLEDYRRLPECRLSADGKHLLREPCRTAPARKNMPRRPVPMTVTPTPRIAPAPDPSLTWAPMLSKRDPHAPPTAIAQLPRAGQPSLPPATPLPGPSMPIPVQCDAGGCRDASGTYYHGPPGQVISPGGKVCSQSGGWMTCY
;
A
#
# COMPACT_ATOMS: atom_id res chain seq x y z
N MET A 1 -2.63 50.53 31.36
CA MET A 1 -3.87 49.89 31.86
C MET A 1 -4.67 49.49 30.62
N ASN A 2 -4.39 48.33 30.02
CA ASN A 2 -4.92 46.99 30.28
C ASN A 2 -6.27 46.71 29.57
N PHE A 3 -6.16 45.82 28.57
CA PHE A 3 -7.14 45.04 27.77
C PHE A 3 -8.18 44.26 28.62
N PRO A 4 -9.36 43.84 28.09
CA PRO A 4 -9.49 42.75 27.08
C PRO A 4 -10.59 42.97 26.01
N LEU A 5 -10.47 42.53 24.75
CA LEU A 5 -10.36 41.16 24.23
C LEU A 5 -11.51 40.26 24.70
N LEU A 6 -12.67 40.31 24.03
CA LEU A 6 -13.60 39.17 23.82
C LEU A 6 -14.95 39.64 23.23
N LEU A 7 -15.04 39.64 21.90
CA LEU A 7 -16.24 39.22 21.17
C LEU A 7 -15.71 38.56 19.89
N ALA A 8 -15.21 37.32 20.00
CA ALA A 8 -16.01 36.12 19.78
C ALA A 8 -16.69 36.19 18.39
N LEU A 9 -15.98 35.81 17.33
CA LEU A 9 -16.10 34.47 16.75
C LEU A 9 -17.57 34.05 16.52
N ALA A 10 -18.21 34.64 15.51
CA ALA A 10 -19.44 34.11 14.93
C ALA A 10 -19.59 34.56 13.46
N ALA A 11 -18.63 34.18 12.61
CA ALA A 11 -18.82 34.18 11.15
C ALA A 11 -17.94 33.10 10.49
N GLY A 12 -17.81 31.95 11.16
CA GLY A 12 -17.34 30.73 10.54
C GLY A 12 -18.54 29.85 10.25
N LEU A 13 -19.01 29.85 9.00
CA LEU A 13 -19.78 28.79 8.31
C LEU A 13 -20.28 29.34 6.96
N SER A 14 -19.35 29.85 6.15
CA SER A 14 -19.56 29.87 4.69
C SER A 14 -18.41 29.08 4.08
N GLY A 15 -18.51 27.76 4.21
CA GLY A 15 -17.72 26.87 3.37
C GLY A 15 -18.19 27.08 1.93
N PRO A 16 -17.29 27.22 0.94
CA PRO A 16 -17.72 27.30 -0.43
C PRO A 16 -18.54 26.05 -0.73
N ALA A 17 -19.75 26.25 -1.27
CA ALA A 17 -20.57 25.21 -1.87
C ALA A 17 -19.80 24.64 -3.07
N ALA A 18 -18.81 23.80 -2.79
CA ALA A 18 -17.95 23.13 -3.75
C ALA A 18 -18.78 21.99 -4.38
N GLY A 19 -19.52 22.32 -5.43
CA GLY A 19 -20.27 21.31 -6.17
C GLY A 19 -20.50 21.64 -7.63
N THR A 20 -20.70 22.93 -7.96
CA THR A 20 -21.08 23.35 -9.32
C THR A 20 -20.15 24.42 -9.89
N GLU A 21 -19.80 25.44 -9.10
CA GLU A 21 -18.97 26.57 -9.57
C GLU A 21 -17.59 26.11 -10.07
N SER A 22 -16.93 25.20 -9.33
CA SER A 22 -15.64 24.60 -9.72
C SER A 22 -15.73 23.74 -10.99
N LEU A 23 -16.89 23.13 -11.27
CA LEU A 23 -17.08 22.28 -12.45
C LEU A 23 -17.32 23.14 -13.69
N GLU A 24 -18.09 24.22 -13.56
CA GLU A 24 -18.26 25.21 -14.62
C GLU A 24 -16.95 25.93 -14.95
N ASP A 25 -16.13 26.26 -13.95
CA ASP A 25 -14.79 26.80 -14.20
C ASP A 25 -13.91 25.77 -14.90
N TYR A 26 -13.91 24.51 -14.46
CA TYR A 26 -13.22 23.42 -15.14
C TYR A 26 -13.68 23.21 -16.60
N ARG A 27 -14.95 23.45 -16.90
CA ARG A 27 -15.50 23.37 -18.27
C ARG A 27 -15.04 24.50 -19.18
N ARG A 28 -14.69 25.66 -18.62
CA ARG A 28 -14.16 26.82 -19.35
C ARG A 28 -12.67 26.69 -19.66
N LEU A 29 -11.95 25.82 -18.94
CA LEU A 29 -10.53 25.56 -19.21
C LEU A 29 -10.35 24.97 -20.62
N PRO A 30 -9.28 25.37 -21.33
CA PRO A 30 -8.95 24.80 -22.62
C PRO A 30 -8.55 23.32 -22.49
N GLU A 31 -8.70 22.55 -23.56
CA GLU A 31 -8.25 21.16 -23.59
C GLU A 31 -6.73 21.06 -23.48
N CYS A 32 -6.26 20.09 -22.69
CA CYS A 32 -4.86 19.78 -22.54
C CYS A 32 -4.27 19.32 -23.86
N ARG A 33 -3.31 20.10 -24.38
CA ARG A 33 -2.47 19.76 -25.52
C ARG A 33 -1.02 19.70 -25.07
N LEU A 34 -0.24 18.81 -25.67
CA LEU A 34 1.20 18.73 -25.44
C LEU A 34 1.91 19.90 -26.12
N SER A 35 3.01 20.38 -25.52
CA SER A 35 3.94 21.30 -26.16
C SER A 35 4.59 20.65 -27.38
N ALA A 36 5.26 21.45 -28.22
CA ALA A 36 6.02 20.93 -29.36
C ALA A 36 7.08 19.88 -28.95
N ASP A 37 7.59 19.99 -27.72
CA ASP A 37 8.58 19.06 -27.15
C ASP A 37 7.99 17.71 -26.74
N GLY A 38 6.65 17.60 -26.64
CA GLY A 38 5.94 16.38 -26.25
C GLY A 38 6.10 15.99 -24.77
N LYS A 39 6.83 16.78 -23.97
CA LYS A 39 7.16 16.46 -22.57
C LYS A 39 6.34 17.22 -21.54
N HIS A 40 5.72 18.33 -21.95
CA HIS A 40 4.94 19.18 -21.06
C HIS A 40 3.62 19.56 -21.71
N LEU A 41 2.69 20.03 -20.88
CA LEU A 41 1.45 20.62 -21.35
C LEU A 41 1.74 22.01 -21.91
N LEU A 42 1.03 22.38 -22.98
CA LEU A 42 1.18 23.68 -23.62
C LEU A 42 0.78 24.83 -22.67
N ARG A 43 -0.18 24.58 -21.76
CA ARG A 43 -0.67 25.55 -20.78
C ARG A 43 -1.28 24.83 -19.57
N GLU A 44 -1.02 25.36 -18.38
CA GLU A 44 -1.61 24.94 -17.12
C GLU A 44 -2.34 26.14 -16.48
N PRO A 45 -3.57 26.01 -15.95
CA PRO A 45 -4.42 24.81 -15.85
C PRO A 45 -5.15 24.47 -17.17
N CYS A 46 -5.31 23.19 -17.48
CA CYS A 46 -6.08 22.73 -18.64
C CYS A 46 -7.02 21.57 -18.26
N ARG A 47 -8.05 21.34 -19.08
CA ARG A 47 -9.03 20.27 -18.92
C ARG A 47 -8.63 19.04 -19.74
N THR A 48 -8.95 17.84 -19.25
CA THR A 48 -8.72 16.60 -20.01
C THR A 48 -9.54 16.55 -21.29
N ALA A 49 -8.93 16.03 -22.36
CA ALA A 49 -9.62 15.88 -23.64
C ALA A 49 -10.82 14.92 -23.51
N PRO A 50 -11.97 15.21 -24.15
CA PRO A 50 -13.15 14.36 -24.08
C PRO A 50 -12.87 12.99 -24.71
N ALA A 51 -13.49 11.96 -24.14
CA ALA A 51 -13.44 10.63 -24.70
C ALA A 51 -13.98 10.65 -26.14
N ARG A 52 -13.23 10.08 -27.09
CA ARG A 52 -13.71 9.94 -28.46
C ARG A 52 -14.94 9.02 -28.45
N LYS A 53 -16.06 9.50 -28.99
CA LYS A 53 -17.29 8.72 -29.13
C LYS A 53 -17.02 7.53 -30.06
N ASN A 54 -17.48 6.35 -29.66
CA ASN A 54 -17.41 5.13 -30.48
C ASN A 54 -15.98 4.62 -30.76
N MET A 55 -15.18 4.45 -29.70
CA MET A 55 -13.90 3.75 -29.80
C MET A 55 -14.11 2.27 -29.47
N PRO A 56 -14.04 1.35 -30.45
CA PRO A 56 -14.18 -0.08 -30.16
C PRO A 56 -13.03 -0.52 -29.26
N ARG A 57 -13.35 -1.05 -28.07
CA ARG A 57 -12.33 -1.69 -27.23
C ARG A 57 -11.90 -2.96 -27.95
N ARG A 58 -10.59 -3.10 -28.18
CA ARG A 58 -10.04 -4.36 -28.68
C ARG A 58 -10.38 -5.46 -27.66
N PRO A 59 -11.00 -6.58 -28.08
CA PRO A 59 -11.22 -7.71 -27.19
C PRO A 59 -9.87 -8.19 -26.66
N VAL A 60 -9.73 -8.29 -25.34
CA VAL A 60 -8.56 -8.91 -24.72
C VAL A 60 -8.91 -10.39 -24.51
N PRO A 61 -8.16 -11.34 -25.09
CA PRO A 61 -8.40 -12.75 -24.84
C PRO A 61 -8.15 -13.05 -23.36
N MET A 62 -9.13 -13.64 -22.67
CA MET A 62 -8.97 -14.09 -21.30
C MET A 62 -8.39 -15.52 -21.32
N THR A 63 -7.07 -15.64 -21.26
CA THR A 63 -6.41 -16.93 -21.06
C THR A 63 -6.30 -17.20 -19.56
N VAL A 64 -7.15 -18.07 -19.02
CA VAL A 64 -7.04 -18.52 -17.64
C VAL A 64 -6.06 -19.70 -17.60
N THR A 65 -4.88 -19.50 -17.04
CA THR A 65 -3.92 -20.58 -16.80
C THR A 65 -4.39 -21.42 -15.61
N PRO A 66 -4.60 -22.75 -15.76
CA PRO A 66 -4.94 -23.61 -14.65
C PRO A 66 -3.81 -23.59 -13.60
N THR A 67 -4.18 -23.49 -12.32
CA THR A 67 -3.22 -23.66 -11.24
C THR A 67 -2.68 -25.10 -11.24
N PRO A 68 -1.37 -25.30 -11.07
CA PRO A 68 -0.81 -26.64 -10.98
C PRO A 68 -1.34 -27.35 -9.73
N ARG A 69 -1.73 -28.62 -9.88
CA ARG A 69 -2.12 -29.47 -8.75
C ARG A 69 -0.88 -29.73 -7.90
N ILE A 70 -0.91 -29.31 -6.64
CA ILE A 70 0.12 -29.67 -5.65
C ILE A 70 0.00 -31.19 -5.42
N ALA A 71 1.09 -31.92 -5.67
CA ALA A 71 1.15 -33.35 -5.35
C ALA A 71 0.98 -33.55 -3.83
N PRO A 72 0.34 -34.63 -3.37
CA PRO A 72 0.32 -35.00 -1.96
C PRO A 72 1.75 -35.02 -1.39
N ALA A 73 1.90 -34.56 -0.15
CA ALA A 73 3.18 -34.65 0.54
C ALA A 73 3.69 -36.10 0.55
N PRO A 74 4.99 -36.35 0.31
CA PRO A 74 5.55 -37.69 0.33
C PRO A 74 5.38 -38.32 1.72
N ASP A 75 5.20 -39.65 1.75
CA ASP A 75 5.06 -40.40 2.99
C ASP A 75 6.31 -40.21 3.87
N PRO A 76 6.19 -39.69 5.10
CA PRO A 76 7.32 -39.53 6.00
C PRO A 76 8.00 -40.87 6.35
N SER A 77 7.32 -42.02 6.18
CA SER A 77 7.94 -43.34 6.41
C SER A 77 8.95 -43.75 5.33
N LEU A 78 8.92 -43.12 4.16
CA LEU A 78 9.83 -43.37 3.05
C LEU A 78 11.00 -42.38 3.00
N THR A 79 11.03 -41.41 3.90
CA THR A 79 12.06 -40.37 3.96
C THR A 79 12.97 -40.64 5.16
N TRP A 80 14.27 -40.78 4.92
CA TRP A 80 15.30 -40.90 5.96
C TRP A 80 15.55 -39.59 6.74
N ALA A 81 14.58 -38.67 6.71
CA ALA A 81 14.66 -37.43 7.46
C ALA A 81 14.85 -37.75 8.95
N PRO A 82 15.69 -36.99 9.67
CA PRO A 82 15.90 -37.22 11.08
C PRO A 82 14.55 -37.14 11.78
N MET A 83 14.10 -38.27 12.31
CA MET A 83 12.93 -38.33 13.18
C MET A 83 13.19 -37.34 14.32
N LEU A 84 12.46 -36.23 14.37
CA LEU A 84 12.40 -35.42 15.58
C LEU A 84 11.83 -36.32 16.67
N SER A 85 12.71 -36.93 17.47
CA SER A 85 12.32 -37.76 18.61
C SER A 85 11.31 -36.98 19.44
N LYS A 86 10.14 -37.58 19.59
CA LYS A 86 9.05 -37.11 20.46
C LYS A 86 9.66 -36.72 21.81
N ARG A 87 9.57 -35.43 22.16
CA ARG A 87 10.09 -34.90 23.43
C ARG A 87 9.48 -35.69 24.59
N ASP A 88 10.34 -36.27 25.42
CA ASP A 88 9.93 -36.93 26.66
C ASP A 88 9.37 -35.88 27.62
N PRO A 89 8.09 -35.98 28.05
CA PRO A 89 7.45 -34.98 28.90
C PRO A 89 8.01 -34.93 30.34
N HIS A 90 8.84 -35.90 30.76
CA HIS A 90 9.38 -35.97 32.12
C HIS A 90 10.87 -35.58 32.25
N ALA A 91 11.51 -35.13 31.16
CA ALA A 91 12.91 -34.72 31.20
C ALA A 91 13.09 -33.40 31.98
N PRO A 92 14.09 -33.29 32.88
CA PRO A 92 14.39 -32.05 33.57
C PRO A 92 14.83 -30.97 32.55
N PRO A 93 14.38 -29.70 32.70
CA PRO A 93 14.65 -28.67 31.71
C PRO A 93 16.14 -28.34 31.68
N THR A 94 16.81 -28.64 30.57
CA THR A 94 18.13 -28.09 30.26
C THR A 94 18.01 -26.58 29.97
N ALA A 95 19.04 -25.81 30.30
CA ALA A 95 19.07 -24.34 30.34
C ALA A 95 18.62 -23.62 29.04
N ILE A 96 18.53 -24.31 27.90
CA ILE A 96 18.00 -23.76 26.63
C ILE A 96 16.48 -23.48 26.73
N ALA A 97 15.76 -24.10 27.67
CA ALA A 97 14.32 -23.91 27.88
C ALA A 97 13.94 -22.60 28.62
N GLN A 98 14.92 -21.78 29.02
CA GLN A 98 14.67 -20.50 29.69
C GLN A 98 14.46 -19.32 28.74
N LEU A 99 14.44 -19.55 27.42
CA LEU A 99 13.99 -18.54 26.47
C LEU A 99 12.53 -18.16 26.79
N PRO A 100 12.18 -16.86 26.81
CA PRO A 100 10.82 -16.41 27.09
C PRO A 100 9.86 -17.11 26.14
N ARG A 101 8.95 -17.90 26.71
CA ARG A 101 7.84 -18.51 25.97
C ARG A 101 7.05 -17.36 25.35
N ALA A 102 7.13 -17.21 24.03
CA ALA A 102 6.19 -16.35 23.31
C ALA A 102 4.79 -16.86 23.65
N GLY A 103 4.01 -16.00 24.30
CA GLY A 103 2.71 -16.32 24.86
C GLY A 103 1.74 -16.85 23.80
N GLN A 104 0.73 -17.57 24.28
CA GLN A 104 -0.47 -17.92 23.52
C GLN A 104 -0.94 -16.73 22.66
N PRO A 105 -1.49 -16.97 21.46
CA PRO A 105 -2.21 -15.92 20.75
C PRO A 105 -3.45 -15.57 21.57
N SER A 106 -3.36 -14.52 22.38
CA SER A 106 -4.54 -13.79 22.82
C SER A 106 -5.22 -13.28 21.57
N LEU A 107 -6.56 -13.44 21.48
CA LEU A 107 -7.33 -12.71 20.49
C LEU A 107 -6.93 -11.23 20.60
N PRO A 108 -6.57 -10.56 19.50
CA PRO A 108 -6.14 -9.19 19.57
C PRO A 108 -7.30 -8.37 20.15
N PRO A 109 -7.06 -7.50 21.16
CA PRO A 109 -8.01 -6.43 21.41
C PRO A 109 -8.15 -5.66 20.10
N ALA A 110 -9.36 -5.20 19.78
CA ALA A 110 -9.61 -4.34 18.64
C ALA A 110 -8.73 -3.08 18.77
N THR A 111 -7.53 -3.14 18.21
CA THR A 111 -6.64 -2.00 18.10
C THR A 111 -7.33 -1.04 17.14
N PRO A 112 -7.50 0.24 17.51
CA PRO A 112 -7.91 1.23 16.53
C PRO A 112 -6.91 1.14 15.37
N LEU A 113 -7.44 1.01 14.15
CA LEU A 113 -6.63 0.93 12.94
C LEU A 113 -5.51 1.99 13.06
N PRO A 114 -4.23 1.61 12.92
CA PRO A 114 -3.18 2.60 12.73
C PRO A 114 -3.64 3.47 11.56
N GLY A 115 -3.85 4.75 11.83
CA GLY A 115 -4.16 5.71 10.77
C GLY A 115 -3.15 5.51 9.65
N PRO A 116 -3.58 5.63 8.37
CA PRO A 116 -2.76 5.27 7.23
C PRO A 116 -1.39 5.92 7.37
N SER A 117 -0.35 5.10 7.56
CA SER A 117 1.04 5.57 7.57
C SER A 117 1.23 6.45 6.34
N MET A 118 1.67 7.68 6.58
CA MET A 118 1.77 8.70 5.54
C MET A 118 2.53 8.09 4.35
N PRO A 119 1.95 8.12 3.13
CA PRO A 119 2.52 7.43 1.99
C PRO A 119 3.94 7.92 1.72
N ILE A 120 4.88 6.98 1.68
CA ILE A 120 6.30 7.26 1.47
C ILE A 120 6.57 7.22 -0.04
N PRO A 121 7.20 8.25 -0.62
CA PRO A 121 7.58 8.21 -2.03
C PRO A 121 8.70 7.18 -2.24
N VAL A 122 8.50 6.27 -3.18
CA VAL A 122 9.44 5.18 -3.50
C VAL A 122 9.67 5.07 -5.00
N GLN A 123 10.90 4.71 -5.37
CA GLN A 123 11.29 4.33 -6.72
C GLN A 123 11.39 2.80 -6.77
N CYS A 124 10.61 2.17 -7.65
CA CYS A 124 10.59 0.71 -7.76
C CYS A 124 11.16 0.26 -9.10
N ASP A 125 12.02 -0.74 -9.02
CA ASP A 125 12.60 -1.45 -10.16
C ASP A 125 12.18 -2.94 -10.11
N ALA A 126 12.69 -3.74 -11.06
CA ALA A 126 12.33 -5.15 -11.16
C ALA A 126 12.74 -5.98 -9.93
N GLY A 127 13.65 -5.49 -9.08
CA GLY A 127 14.16 -6.20 -7.91
C GLY A 127 13.57 -5.75 -6.57
N GLY A 128 12.87 -4.61 -6.52
CA GLY A 128 12.38 -4.05 -5.26
C GLY A 128 12.10 -2.55 -5.33
N CYS A 129 11.78 -1.95 -4.18
CA CYS A 129 11.48 -0.54 -4.05
C CYS A 129 12.50 0.16 -3.17
N ARG A 130 12.79 1.43 -3.45
CA ARG A 130 13.73 2.24 -2.68
C ARG A 130 13.10 3.57 -2.30
N ASP A 131 13.18 3.95 -1.03
CA ASP A 131 12.68 5.26 -0.58
C ASP A 131 13.70 6.39 -0.80
N ALA A 132 13.26 7.63 -0.56
CA ALA A 132 14.12 8.82 -0.66
C ALA A 132 15.29 8.82 0.34
N SER A 133 15.18 8.07 1.45
CA SER A 133 16.26 7.86 2.42
C SER A 133 17.26 6.77 2.01
N GLY A 134 17.03 6.08 0.89
CA GLY A 134 17.91 5.04 0.37
C GLY A 134 17.65 3.64 0.92
N THR A 135 16.62 3.46 1.76
CA THR A 135 16.20 2.17 2.30
C THR A 135 15.64 1.31 1.17
N TYR A 136 16.10 0.06 1.09
CA TYR A 136 15.64 -0.89 0.08
C TYR A 136 14.60 -1.85 0.67
N TYR A 137 13.53 -2.05 -0.07
CA TYR A 137 12.39 -2.89 0.25
C TYR A 137 12.35 -4.04 -0.75
N HIS A 138 12.52 -5.26 -0.25
CA HIS A 138 12.60 -6.46 -1.07
C HIS A 138 11.20 -7.03 -1.28
N GLY A 139 10.85 -7.37 -2.52
CA GLY A 139 9.60 -8.09 -2.80
C GLY A 139 9.02 -7.79 -4.17
N PRO A 140 8.05 -8.59 -4.63
CA PRO A 140 7.34 -8.36 -5.87
C PRO A 140 6.49 -7.07 -5.81
N PRO A 141 6.20 -6.44 -6.96
CA PRO A 141 5.34 -5.27 -7.02
C PRO A 141 3.97 -5.59 -6.39
N GLY A 142 3.52 -4.73 -5.47
CA GLY A 142 2.27 -4.88 -4.72
C GLY A 142 2.42 -5.33 -3.26
N GLN A 143 3.44 -6.15 -2.93
CA GLN A 143 3.78 -6.50 -1.54
C GLN A 143 5.29 -6.53 -1.35
N VAL A 144 5.82 -5.46 -0.75
CA VAL A 144 7.25 -5.29 -0.48
C VAL A 144 7.50 -5.32 1.03
N ILE A 145 8.64 -5.85 1.43
CA ILE A 145 8.98 -6.04 2.84
C ILE A 145 10.06 -5.04 3.22
N SER A 146 9.81 -4.26 4.27
CA SER A 146 10.81 -3.33 4.82
C SER A 146 11.96 -4.10 5.48
N PRO A 147 13.15 -3.48 5.61
CA PRO A 147 14.24 -4.09 6.39
C PRO A 147 13.84 -4.41 7.83
N GLY A 148 12.82 -3.73 8.37
CA GLY A 148 12.24 -4.01 9.68
C GLY A 148 11.22 -5.16 9.68
N GLY A 149 11.05 -5.89 8.57
CA GLY A 149 10.13 -7.01 8.44
C GLY A 149 8.66 -6.62 8.36
N LYS A 150 8.34 -5.33 8.13
CA LYS A 150 6.95 -4.89 7.92
C LYS A 150 6.52 -5.15 6.50
N VAL A 151 5.28 -5.59 6.32
CA VAL A 151 4.69 -5.74 4.99
C VAL A 151 4.18 -4.37 4.55
N CYS A 152 4.58 -3.96 3.36
CA CYS A 152 4.20 -2.68 2.78
C CYS A 152 3.47 -2.89 1.46
N SER A 153 2.39 -2.16 1.28
CA SER A 153 1.64 -2.09 0.02
C SER A 153 2.21 -0.97 -0.84
N GLN A 154 2.47 -1.27 -2.12
CA GLN A 154 3.02 -0.33 -3.09
C GLN A 154 1.95 0.04 -4.13
N SER A 155 1.73 1.34 -4.33
CA SER A 155 0.77 1.87 -5.30
C SER A 155 1.33 3.11 -6.00
N GLY A 156 1.69 2.98 -7.28
CA GLY A 156 1.97 4.14 -8.15
C GLY A 156 3.09 5.07 -7.68
N GLY A 157 4.19 4.53 -7.14
CA GLY A 157 5.33 5.31 -6.62
C GLY A 157 5.19 5.73 -5.16
N TRP A 158 4.12 5.30 -4.49
CA TRP A 158 3.90 5.49 -3.06
C TRP A 158 3.85 4.15 -2.35
N MET A 159 4.27 4.13 -1.10
CA MET A 159 4.29 2.93 -0.28
C MET A 159 3.77 3.19 1.12
N THR A 160 2.95 2.27 1.61
CA THR A 160 2.35 2.30 2.95
C THR A 160 2.66 0.99 3.67
N CYS A 161 3.38 1.08 4.78
CA CYS A 161 3.73 -0.05 5.62
C CYS A 161 2.76 -0.20 6.79
N TYR A 162 2.42 -1.44 7.11
CA TYR A 162 1.51 -1.85 8.20
C TYR A 162 2.25 -2.69 9.24
#